data_AF-A0A1I5U7W1-F1
#
_entry.id   AF-A0A1I5U7W1-F1
#
_cell.length_a   1.000
_cell.length_b   1.000
_cell.length_c   1.000
_cell.angle_alpha   90.00
_cell.angle_beta   90.00
_cell.angle_gamma   90.00
#
_symmetry.space_group_name_H-M   'P 1'
#
loop_
_entity.id
_entity.type
_entity.pdbx_description
1 polymer ?
#
loop_
_entity_poly.entity_id
_entity_poly.type
_entity_poly.pdbx_seq_one_letter_code
_entity_poly.pdbx_strand_id
1 'polypeptide(L)'
;MDLRTELKIPESKYKILLSSSSLTAGSCFAEVVGSKLKENKLRANTNPFGTLFNPLSIFKLLNQSLKNQPIDETLLISNQDSWFHYDWHSQHFATSKEQLIDILNKKITETGEALQKTDFLILTFGSAFIYKLLSGDTYVSNCHKMPGKLFTKELLSVKHICQSFALFYKALKSCNPSVKIIITVSPVRHIKDGIPENQVSKSILRAACHYLETDYEEVSYFPAYELMMDDLRDYRFYKSDLIHPNEIAEDYIFEKFSKSYFSEDLQAFVQTWQKLRSSINHRPFNPGSSNHQQFLNNLLSALENISSKVDVFREIQEIKDRLI
;
A
#
# COMPACT_ATOMS: atom_id res chain seq x y z
N MET A 1 -19.05 -17.24 26.02
CA MET A 1 -17.65 -16.84 26.24
C MET A 1 -17.17 -16.25 24.93
N ASP A 2 -16.86 -14.96 24.90
CA ASP A 2 -16.32 -14.34 23.69
C ASP A 2 -14.87 -14.79 23.52
N LEU A 3 -14.60 -15.44 22.38
CA LEU A 3 -13.28 -16.00 22.06
C LEU A 3 -12.38 -15.00 21.30
N ARG A 4 -12.84 -13.76 21.12
CA ARG A 4 -12.15 -12.70 20.38
C ARG A 4 -12.14 -11.40 21.17
N THR A 5 -11.00 -10.71 21.18
CA THR A 5 -10.89 -9.33 21.69
C THR A 5 -10.95 -8.39 20.51
N GLU A 6 -12.16 -7.99 20.12
CA GLU A 6 -12.32 -7.11 18.96
C GLU A 6 -11.72 -5.73 19.23
N LEU A 7 -10.78 -5.34 18.36
CA LEU A 7 -10.16 -4.03 18.45
C LEU A 7 -11.16 -2.96 17.96
N LYS A 8 -11.45 -2.01 18.84
CA LYS A 8 -12.21 -0.81 18.49
C LYS A 8 -11.25 0.26 17.97
N ILE A 9 -11.40 0.61 16.71
CA ILE A 9 -10.61 1.65 16.06
C ILE A 9 -11.43 2.94 16.11
N PRO A 10 -10.87 4.05 16.64
CA PRO A 10 -11.58 5.31 16.62
C PRO A 10 -11.82 5.77 15.18
N GLU A 11 -12.87 6.55 14.98
CA GLU A 11 -13.07 7.21 13.71
C GLU A 11 -11.98 8.26 13.47
N SER A 12 -11.46 8.29 12.25
CA SER A 12 -10.50 9.30 11.82
C SER A 12 -11.17 10.66 11.71
N LYS A 13 -10.46 11.71 12.15
CA LYS A 13 -10.83 13.12 11.92
C LYS A 13 -10.82 13.48 10.43
N TYR A 14 -9.99 12.79 9.65
CA TYR A 14 -9.86 12.99 8.21
C TYR A 14 -10.53 11.85 7.47
N LYS A 15 -11.53 12.18 6.64
CA LYS A 15 -12.31 11.21 5.89
C LYS A 15 -11.90 11.19 4.41
N ILE A 16 -11.70 9.99 3.88
CA ILE A 16 -11.54 9.69 2.46
C ILE A 16 -12.92 9.80 1.82
N LEU A 17 -12.98 10.57 0.74
CA LEU A 17 -14.17 10.76 -0.09
C LEU A 17 -14.04 9.94 -1.38
N LEU A 18 -15.14 9.75 -2.09
CA LEU A 18 -15.13 9.07 -3.39
C LEU A 18 -14.22 9.79 -4.42
N SER A 19 -14.11 11.11 -4.32
CA SER A 19 -13.24 11.94 -5.16
C SER A 19 -11.79 11.98 -4.70
N SER A 20 -11.48 11.52 -3.49
CA SER A 20 -10.14 11.58 -2.92
C SER A 20 -9.16 10.73 -3.72
N SER A 21 -7.94 11.23 -3.79
CA SER A 21 -6.78 10.56 -4.35
C SER A 21 -5.86 10.07 -3.24
N SER A 22 -5.33 8.87 -3.42
CA SER A 22 -4.42 8.24 -2.45
C SER A 22 -3.13 7.80 -3.12
N LEU A 23 -2.05 7.77 -2.35
CA LEU A 23 -0.81 7.10 -2.71
C LEU A 23 -0.45 6.11 -1.61
N THR A 24 -0.21 4.85 -1.95
CA THR A 24 0.27 3.85 -0.98
C THR A 24 1.74 3.54 -1.22
N ALA A 25 2.53 3.39 -0.16
CA ALA A 25 3.93 3.00 -0.25
C ALA A 25 4.37 2.16 0.95
N GLY A 26 5.20 1.15 0.70
CA GLY A 26 5.87 0.37 1.74
C GLY A 26 5.82 -1.13 1.51
N SER A 27 5.53 -1.89 2.58
CA SER A 27 5.54 -3.35 2.53
C SER A 27 4.53 -3.92 1.53
N CYS A 28 4.53 -5.23 1.29
CA CYS A 28 3.54 -5.88 0.43
C CYS A 28 2.08 -5.60 0.85
N PHE A 29 1.83 -5.31 2.13
CA PHE A 29 0.50 -4.92 2.59
C PHE A 29 0.06 -3.52 2.08
N ALA A 30 0.98 -2.64 1.69
CA ALA A 30 0.63 -1.39 1.00
C ALA A 30 0.00 -1.65 -0.38
N GLU A 31 0.40 -2.73 -1.04
CA GLU A 31 -0.20 -3.18 -2.30
C GLU A 31 -1.63 -3.68 -2.07
N VAL A 32 -1.85 -4.46 -1.00
CA VAL A 32 -3.18 -4.94 -0.61
C VAL A 32 -4.13 -3.77 -0.38
N VAL A 33 -3.73 -2.78 0.44
CA VAL A 33 -4.55 -1.59 0.70
C VAL A 33 -4.83 -0.82 -0.60
N GLY A 34 -3.82 -0.60 -1.44
CA GLY A 34 -4.01 0.10 -2.71
C GLY A 34 -4.89 -0.65 -3.71
N SER A 35 -4.81 -1.98 -3.76
CA SER A 35 -5.70 -2.81 -4.57
C SER A 35 -7.14 -2.68 -4.08
N LYS A 36 -7.37 -2.82 -2.77
CA LYS A 36 -8.72 -2.69 -2.18
C LYS A 36 -9.30 -1.29 -2.40
N LEU A 37 -8.50 -0.23 -2.40
CA LEU A 37 -8.96 1.12 -2.78
C LEU A 37 -9.43 1.16 -4.25
N LYS A 38 -8.60 0.68 -5.19
CA LYS A 38 -8.94 0.66 -6.63
C LYS A 38 -10.15 -0.22 -6.95
N GLU A 39 -10.23 -1.38 -6.31
CA GLU A 39 -11.35 -2.31 -6.40
C GLU A 39 -12.68 -1.67 -5.99
N ASN A 40 -12.63 -0.67 -5.10
CA ASN A 40 -13.76 0.14 -4.67
C ASN A 40 -13.87 1.49 -5.40
N LYS A 41 -13.28 1.57 -6.61
CA LYS A 41 -13.33 2.72 -7.53
C LYS A 41 -12.67 4.00 -7.00
N LEU A 42 -11.85 3.92 -5.96
CA LEU A 42 -11.07 5.04 -5.46
C LEU A 42 -9.78 5.21 -6.28
N ARG A 43 -9.35 6.47 -6.41
CA ARG A 43 -8.11 6.81 -7.11
C ARG A 43 -6.91 6.50 -6.21
N ALA A 44 -6.09 5.53 -6.58
CA ALA A 44 -4.88 5.20 -5.84
C ALA A 44 -3.67 5.00 -6.75
N ASN A 45 -2.54 5.62 -6.43
CA ASN A 45 -1.23 5.24 -6.94
C ASN A 45 -0.63 4.20 -5.97
N THR A 46 -0.46 2.96 -6.44
CA THR A 46 -0.10 1.84 -5.58
C THR A 46 1.38 1.54 -5.68
N ASN A 47 2.08 1.68 -4.57
CA ASN A 47 3.45 1.24 -4.32
C ASN A 47 4.41 1.49 -5.51
N PRO A 48 4.60 2.75 -5.93
CA PRO A 48 5.25 3.08 -7.20
C PRO A 48 6.69 2.54 -7.30
N PHE A 49 7.36 2.41 -6.15
CA PHE A 49 8.72 1.90 -5.97
C PHE A 49 8.81 0.37 -5.78
N GLY A 50 7.67 -0.30 -5.72
CA GLY A 50 7.55 -1.69 -5.29
C GLY A 50 7.73 -1.87 -3.80
N THR A 51 7.83 -3.13 -3.36
CA THR A 51 7.83 -3.44 -1.93
C THR A 51 9.09 -2.93 -1.24
N LEU A 52 8.90 -2.01 -0.28
CA LEU A 52 9.94 -1.44 0.58
C LEU A 52 9.56 -1.65 2.04
N PHE A 53 10.40 -2.35 2.81
CA PHE A 53 10.02 -2.72 4.17
C PHE A 53 10.34 -1.65 5.22
N ASN A 54 11.45 -0.94 5.08
CA ASN A 54 11.93 -0.05 6.13
C ASN A 54 11.55 1.42 5.87
N PRO A 55 11.29 2.22 6.92
CA PRO A 55 10.88 3.62 6.77
C PRO A 55 11.89 4.48 6.01
N LEU A 56 13.19 4.31 6.24
CA LEU A 56 14.24 5.16 5.65
C LEU A 56 14.32 5.02 4.12
N SER A 57 14.23 3.79 3.61
CA SER A 57 14.13 3.51 2.16
C SER A 57 12.90 4.17 1.55
N ILE A 58 11.75 4.08 2.22
CA ILE A 58 10.50 4.70 1.76
C ILE A 58 10.67 6.22 1.71
N PHE A 59 11.15 6.85 2.78
CA PHE A 59 11.35 8.29 2.85
C PHE A 59 12.40 8.79 1.87
N LYS A 60 13.47 8.01 1.61
CA LYS A 60 14.50 8.33 0.62
C LYS A 60 13.89 8.50 -0.77
N LEU A 61 13.14 7.51 -1.23
CA LEU A 61 12.54 7.53 -2.57
C LEU A 61 11.39 8.55 -2.68
N LEU A 62 10.57 8.71 -1.64
CA LEU A 62 9.56 9.77 -1.62
C LEU A 62 10.21 11.17 -1.69
N ASN A 63 11.28 11.42 -0.94
CA ASN A 63 12.01 12.70 -1.01
C ASN A 63 12.68 12.91 -2.36
N GLN A 64 13.24 11.85 -2.95
CA GLN A 64 13.83 11.91 -4.29
C GLN A 64 12.76 12.30 -5.32
N SER A 65 11.56 11.70 -5.25
CA SER A 65 10.40 12.07 -6.06
C SER A 65 9.92 13.50 -5.84
N LEU A 66 9.80 13.96 -4.59
CA LEU A 66 9.38 15.34 -4.28
C LEU A 66 10.34 16.38 -4.88
N LYS A 67 11.65 16.07 -4.89
CA LYS A 67 12.69 16.95 -5.45
C LYS A 67 12.92 16.76 -6.94
N ASN A 68 12.23 15.80 -7.56
CA ASN A 68 12.49 15.33 -8.92
C ASN A 68 13.98 15.07 -9.18
N GLN A 69 14.66 14.47 -8.21
CA GLN A 69 16.09 14.21 -8.26
C GLN A 69 16.33 12.89 -9.01
N PRO A 70 17.25 12.83 -10.00
CA PRO A 70 17.55 11.60 -10.72
C PRO A 70 18.12 10.52 -9.79
N ILE A 71 18.04 9.26 -10.22
CA ILE A 71 18.65 8.13 -9.51
C ILE A 71 20.16 8.30 -9.34
N ASP A 72 20.71 7.69 -8.29
CA ASP A 72 22.15 7.60 -8.08
C ASP A 72 22.70 6.42 -8.89
N GLU A 73 23.29 6.72 -10.04
CA GLU A 73 23.84 5.69 -10.93
C GLU A 73 24.93 4.83 -10.28
N THR A 74 25.56 5.28 -9.19
CA THR A 74 26.57 4.47 -8.47
C THR A 74 25.96 3.27 -7.74
N LEU A 75 24.64 3.25 -7.58
CA LEU A 75 23.87 2.18 -6.96
C LEU A 75 23.25 1.21 -7.98
N LEU A 76 23.56 1.39 -9.27
CA LEU A 76 23.20 0.45 -10.32
C LEU A 76 24.09 -0.80 -10.25
N ILE A 77 23.47 -1.95 -10.43
CA ILE A 77 24.14 -3.24 -10.44
C ILE A 77 23.59 -4.13 -11.54
N SER A 78 24.43 -5.04 -12.02
CA SER A 78 24.02 -6.12 -12.90
C SER A 78 24.05 -7.45 -12.17
N ASN A 79 23.03 -8.28 -12.41
CA ASN A 79 22.95 -9.65 -11.92
C ASN A 79 22.14 -10.49 -12.92
N GLN A 80 22.67 -11.62 -13.39
CA GLN A 80 21.99 -12.54 -14.32
C GLN A 80 21.36 -11.82 -15.54
N ASP A 81 22.19 -11.09 -16.29
CA ASP A 81 21.78 -10.35 -17.51
C ASP A 81 20.70 -9.28 -17.33
N SER A 82 20.40 -8.92 -16.07
CA SER A 82 19.47 -7.86 -15.70
C SER A 82 20.17 -6.77 -14.89
N TRP A 83 19.72 -5.54 -15.08
CA TRP A 83 20.12 -4.38 -14.30
C TRP A 83 19.10 -4.10 -13.21
N PHE A 84 19.60 -3.75 -12.04
CA PHE A 84 18.83 -3.36 -10.87
C PHE A 84 19.45 -2.10 -10.22
N HIS A 85 18.69 -1.51 -9.30
CA HIS A 85 19.17 -0.42 -8.46
C HIS A 85 18.94 -0.77 -6.99
N TYR A 86 19.95 -0.59 -6.14
CA TYR A 86 19.89 -1.02 -4.73
C TYR A 86 18.74 -0.39 -3.92
N ASP A 87 18.33 0.84 -4.24
CA ASP A 87 17.18 1.48 -3.60
C ASP A 87 15.81 0.96 -4.04
N TRP A 88 15.71 0.21 -5.15
CA TRP A 88 14.43 -0.17 -5.75
C TRP A 88 14.12 -1.65 -5.56
N HIS A 89 12.82 -1.97 -5.52
CA HIS A 89 12.36 -3.35 -5.52
C HIS A 89 12.74 -4.07 -6.82
N SER A 90 13.01 -5.37 -6.75
CA SER A 90 13.45 -6.19 -7.89
C SER A 90 12.43 -6.32 -9.02
N GLN A 91 11.19 -5.85 -8.82
CA GLN A 91 10.21 -5.75 -9.91
C GLN A 91 10.58 -4.66 -10.94
N HIS A 92 11.42 -3.70 -10.54
CA HIS A 92 11.94 -2.66 -11.43
C HIS A 92 13.33 -3.08 -11.87
N PHE A 93 13.40 -3.68 -13.06
CA PHE A 93 14.64 -4.12 -13.68
C PHE A 93 14.56 -3.86 -15.18
N ALA A 94 15.70 -3.87 -15.85
CA ALA A 94 15.78 -3.81 -17.31
C ALA A 94 16.94 -4.67 -17.82
N THR A 95 16.95 -4.96 -19.12
CA THR A 95 18.05 -5.71 -19.75
C THR A 95 19.25 -4.83 -20.10
N SER A 96 19.10 -3.50 -20.05
CA SER A 96 20.21 -2.55 -20.18
C SER A 96 20.21 -1.49 -19.08
N LYS A 97 21.39 -0.90 -18.82
CA LYS A 97 21.59 0.14 -17.81
C LYS A 97 20.74 1.38 -18.14
N GLU A 98 20.76 1.80 -19.40
CA GLU A 98 20.09 3.00 -19.91
C GLU A 98 18.57 2.87 -19.78
N GLN A 99 18.02 1.71 -20.16
CA GLN A 99 16.59 1.44 -19.99
C GLN A 99 16.17 1.49 -18.53
N LEU A 100 16.99 0.96 -17.60
CA LEU A 100 16.67 1.04 -16.18
C LEU A 100 16.67 2.49 -15.70
N ILE A 101 17.67 3.29 -16.07
CA ILE A 101 17.74 4.72 -15.73
C ILE A 101 16.46 5.44 -16.16
N ASP A 102 16.02 5.22 -17.40
CA ASP A 102 14.82 5.85 -17.95
C ASP A 102 13.55 5.43 -17.18
N ILE A 103 13.40 4.13 -16.90
CA ILE A 103 12.25 3.59 -16.15
C ILE A 103 12.19 4.21 -14.76
N LEU A 104 13.31 4.25 -14.04
CA LEU A 104 13.34 4.72 -12.65
C LEU A 104 13.16 6.24 -12.56
N ASN A 105 13.81 7.01 -13.43
CA ASN A 105 13.63 8.47 -13.48
C ASN A 105 12.21 8.86 -13.87
N LYS A 106 11.60 8.14 -14.83
CA LYS A 106 10.18 8.34 -15.17
C LYS A 106 9.27 8.10 -13.96
N LYS A 107 9.51 7.02 -13.21
CA LYS A 107 8.76 6.72 -11.98
C LYS A 107 8.96 7.76 -10.88
N ILE A 108 10.16 8.32 -10.75
CA ILE A 108 10.45 9.41 -9.82
C ILE A 108 9.57 10.62 -10.15
N THR A 109 9.55 11.04 -11.42
CA THR A 109 8.74 12.16 -11.91
C THR A 109 7.26 11.93 -11.68
N GLU A 110 6.71 10.80 -12.15
CA GLU A 110 5.29 10.44 -12.01
C GLU A 110 4.86 10.39 -10.55
N THR A 111 5.73 9.88 -9.67
CA THR A 111 5.45 9.81 -8.23
C THR A 111 5.49 11.20 -7.59
N GLY A 112 6.43 12.06 -7.99
CA GLY A 112 6.51 13.45 -7.54
C GLY A 112 5.24 14.24 -7.90
N GLU A 113 4.78 14.11 -9.14
CA GLU A 113 3.52 14.72 -9.62
C GLU A 113 2.29 14.19 -8.86
N ALA A 114 2.25 12.89 -8.58
CA ALA A 114 1.18 12.29 -7.78
C ALA A 114 1.18 12.82 -6.34
N LEU A 115 2.35 12.92 -5.69
CA LEU A 115 2.48 13.43 -4.32
C LEU A 115 2.01 14.87 -4.17
N GLN A 116 2.20 15.72 -5.18
CA GLN A 116 1.74 17.11 -5.17
C GLN A 116 0.21 17.24 -5.14
N LYS A 117 -0.52 16.24 -5.63
CA LYS A 117 -1.98 16.28 -5.81
C LYS A 117 -2.74 15.31 -4.91
N THR A 118 -2.02 14.40 -4.24
CA THR A 118 -2.61 13.35 -3.41
C THR A 118 -3.24 13.93 -2.15
N ASP A 119 -4.45 13.48 -1.82
CA ASP A 119 -5.12 13.86 -0.58
C ASP A 119 -4.63 13.02 0.61
N PHE A 120 -4.40 11.73 0.39
CA PHE A 120 -3.97 10.77 1.41
C PHE A 120 -2.71 9.99 1.02
N LEU A 121 -1.64 10.13 1.80
CA LEU A 121 -0.46 9.28 1.70
C LEU A 121 -0.51 8.16 2.75
N ILE A 122 -0.57 6.92 2.31
CA ILE A 122 -0.66 5.73 3.17
C ILE A 122 0.68 5.00 3.20
N LEU A 123 1.36 5.01 4.34
CA LEU A 123 2.68 4.40 4.52
C LEU A 123 2.59 3.14 5.38
N THR A 124 3.08 2.02 4.86
CA THR A 124 3.05 0.74 5.56
C THR A 124 4.46 0.25 5.87
N PHE A 125 4.88 0.30 7.14
CA PHE A 125 6.21 -0.13 7.55
C PHE A 125 6.26 -1.63 7.83
N GLY A 126 7.17 -2.33 7.15
CA GLY A 126 7.36 -3.79 7.26
C GLY A 126 8.36 -4.19 8.33
N SER A 127 9.57 -3.63 8.28
CA SER A 127 10.70 -4.01 9.17
C SER A 127 11.58 -2.81 9.51
N ALA A 128 12.07 -2.74 10.74
CA ALA A 128 13.09 -1.79 11.19
C ALA A 128 14.52 -2.26 10.87
N PHE A 129 14.71 -3.45 10.29
CA PHE A 129 16.02 -3.87 9.80
C PHE A 129 16.33 -3.22 8.45
N ILE A 130 17.55 -2.72 8.32
CA ILE A 130 18.12 -2.19 7.09
C ILE A 130 19.40 -2.93 6.72
N TYR A 131 19.78 -2.80 5.46
CA TYR A 131 21.10 -3.21 4.97
C TYR A 131 21.86 -1.98 4.52
N LYS A 132 23.13 -1.92 4.90
CA LYS A 132 24.07 -0.86 4.52
C LYS A 132 25.12 -1.44 3.58
N LEU A 133 25.27 -0.84 2.41
CA LEU A 133 26.30 -1.20 1.45
C LEU A 133 27.65 -0.66 1.92
N LEU A 134 28.62 -1.55 2.11
CA LEU A 134 29.93 -1.21 2.69
C LEU A 134 30.77 -0.29 1.80
N SER A 135 30.63 -0.38 0.48
CA SER A 135 31.46 0.39 -0.46
C SER A 135 31.11 1.88 -0.54
N GLY A 136 29.90 2.28 -0.11
CA GLY A 136 29.41 3.66 -0.22
C GLY A 136 28.79 4.21 1.07
N ASP A 137 28.88 3.47 2.17
CA ASP A 137 28.31 3.81 3.48
C ASP A 137 26.82 4.22 3.45
N THR A 138 26.05 3.63 2.53
CA THR A 138 24.66 4.00 2.26
C THR A 138 23.70 2.84 2.49
N TYR A 139 22.49 3.13 2.98
CA TYR A 139 21.46 2.10 3.15
C TYR A 139 20.81 1.77 1.80
N VAL A 140 20.43 0.50 1.65
CA VAL A 140 19.83 -0.05 0.45
C VAL A 140 18.49 -0.71 0.78
N SER A 141 17.56 -0.66 -0.17
CA SER A 141 16.23 -1.26 -0.01
C SER A 141 16.22 -2.75 -0.32
N ASN A 142 17.02 -3.18 -1.30
CA ASN A 142 17.06 -4.55 -1.77
C ASN A 142 18.50 -4.94 -2.13
N CYS A 143 18.99 -6.06 -1.59
CA CYS A 143 20.34 -6.56 -1.89
C CYS A 143 20.44 -7.31 -3.23
N HIS A 144 19.32 -7.57 -3.92
CA HIS A 144 19.25 -8.21 -5.25
C HIS A 144 20.02 -9.54 -5.34
N LYS A 145 19.96 -10.33 -4.26
CA LYS A 145 20.68 -11.61 -4.11
C LYS A 145 22.21 -11.52 -4.28
N MET A 146 22.78 -10.32 -4.13
CA MET A 146 24.23 -10.12 -4.15
C MET A 146 24.90 -10.75 -2.91
N PRO A 147 26.22 -11.03 -2.95
CA PRO A 147 26.93 -11.64 -1.84
C PRO A 147 26.76 -10.86 -0.53
N GLY A 148 26.36 -11.55 0.55
CA GLY A 148 26.06 -10.92 1.84
C GLY A 148 27.21 -10.11 2.45
N LYS A 149 28.46 -10.47 2.15
CA LYS A 149 29.67 -9.75 2.60
C LYS A 149 29.78 -8.30 2.12
N LEU A 150 28.96 -7.90 1.14
CA LEU A 150 28.90 -6.52 0.66
C LEU A 150 28.05 -5.62 1.57
N PHE A 151 27.28 -6.22 2.48
CA PHE A 151 26.32 -5.52 3.30
C PHE A 151 26.57 -5.75 4.79
N THR A 152 26.24 -4.75 5.58
CA THR A 152 26.03 -4.89 7.01
C THR A 152 24.55 -4.73 7.31
N LYS A 153 24.05 -5.53 8.26
CA LYS A 153 22.65 -5.46 8.68
C LYS A 153 22.57 -4.65 9.97
N GLU A 154 21.72 -3.64 9.98
CA GLU A 154 21.54 -2.77 11.13
C GLU A 154 20.06 -2.73 11.53
N LEU A 155 19.82 -2.55 12.83
CA LEU A 155 18.49 -2.32 13.36
C LEU A 155 18.30 -0.83 13.60
N LEU A 156 17.28 -0.25 12.98
CA LEU A 156 16.95 1.16 13.16
C LEU A 156 16.52 1.44 14.60
N SER A 157 16.83 2.64 15.08
CA SER A 157 16.24 3.15 16.32
C SER A 157 14.99 3.97 16.01
N VAL A 158 14.10 4.08 17.01
CA VAL A 158 12.93 4.97 16.96
C VAL A 158 13.36 6.41 16.60
N LYS A 159 14.41 6.91 17.26
CA LYS A 159 14.97 8.24 17.02
C LYS A 159 15.35 8.45 15.55
N HIS A 160 16.02 7.48 14.93
CA HIS A 160 16.44 7.60 13.53
C HIS A 160 15.23 7.66 12.58
N ILE A 161 14.19 6.85 12.85
CA ILE A 161 12.95 6.86 12.05
C ILE A 161 12.26 8.23 12.18
N CYS A 162 12.09 8.75 13.40
CA CYS A 162 11.45 10.05 13.63
C CYS A 162 12.24 11.20 12.97
N GLN A 163 13.57 11.21 13.07
CA GLN A 163 14.41 12.22 12.42
C GLN A 163 14.29 12.18 10.90
N SER A 164 14.33 10.99 10.31
CA SER A 164 14.20 10.81 8.87
C SER A 164 12.80 11.24 8.38
N PHE A 165 11.76 10.87 9.14
CA PHE A 165 10.39 11.31 8.87
C PHE A 165 10.25 12.83 8.95
N ALA A 166 10.85 13.51 9.94
CA ALA A 166 10.75 14.96 10.08
C ALA A 166 11.29 15.70 8.83
N LEU A 167 12.39 15.23 8.26
CA LEU A 167 12.96 15.78 7.02
C LEU A 167 12.03 15.55 5.83
N PHE A 168 11.50 14.33 5.71
CA PHE A 168 10.52 13.98 4.68
C PHE A 168 9.24 14.80 4.80
N TYR A 169 8.68 14.88 6.00
CA TYR A 169 7.47 15.61 6.32
C TYR A 169 7.59 17.08 5.93
N LYS A 170 8.71 17.73 6.27
CA LYS A 170 8.98 19.12 5.88
C LYS A 170 8.98 19.29 4.36
N ALA A 171 9.65 18.40 3.64
CA ALA A 171 9.68 18.45 2.17
C ALA A 171 8.28 18.21 1.58
N LEU A 172 7.55 17.20 2.07
CA LEU A 172 6.20 16.89 1.61
C LEU A 172 5.26 18.07 1.84
N LYS A 173 5.23 18.64 3.05
CA LYS A 173 4.35 19.76 3.39
C LYS A 173 4.69 21.04 2.61
N SER A 174 5.95 21.21 2.18
CA SER A 174 6.31 22.34 1.31
C SER A 174 5.71 22.23 -0.10
N CYS A 175 5.50 21.00 -0.59
CA CYS A 175 4.94 20.73 -1.92
C CYS A 175 3.42 20.54 -1.88
N ASN A 176 2.90 19.90 -0.84
CA ASN A 176 1.48 19.62 -0.64
C ASN A 176 1.11 19.84 0.84
N PRO A 177 0.73 21.06 1.22
CA PRO A 177 0.38 21.38 2.61
C PRO A 177 -0.86 20.63 3.11
N SER A 178 -1.80 20.30 2.23
CA SER A 178 -3.10 19.70 2.57
C SER A 178 -3.05 18.19 2.82
N VAL A 179 -2.03 17.50 2.32
CA VAL A 179 -1.94 16.03 2.41
C VAL A 179 -2.06 15.54 3.84
N LYS A 180 -2.84 14.47 4.00
CA LYS A 180 -2.98 13.69 5.23
C LYS A 180 -2.18 12.41 5.11
N ILE A 181 -1.57 11.97 6.20
CA ILE A 181 -0.70 10.80 6.22
C ILE A 181 -1.35 9.74 7.12
N ILE A 182 -1.53 8.54 6.58
CA ILE A 182 -1.95 7.37 7.35
C ILE A 182 -0.74 6.45 7.44
N ILE A 183 -0.24 6.22 8.65
CA ILE A 183 0.87 5.30 8.90
C ILE A 183 0.34 4.01 9.53
N THR A 184 0.93 2.87 9.16
CA THR A 184 0.58 1.58 9.76
C THR A 184 1.80 0.68 9.82
N VAL A 185 1.87 -0.17 10.84
CA VAL A 185 2.80 -1.30 10.86
C VAL A 185 2.16 -2.46 10.09
N SER A 186 2.93 -3.11 9.22
CA SER A 186 2.45 -4.20 8.39
C SER A 186 2.01 -5.39 9.24
N PRO A 187 0.85 -6.02 8.97
CA PRO A 187 0.41 -7.26 9.61
C PRO A 187 1.25 -8.48 9.21
N VAL A 188 2.07 -8.37 8.16
CA VAL A 188 2.93 -9.45 7.68
C VAL A 188 4.11 -9.66 8.62
N ARG A 189 4.38 -10.93 8.94
CA ARG A 189 5.48 -11.34 9.81
C ARG A 189 6.80 -11.44 9.02
N HIS A 190 7.89 -10.89 9.55
CA HIS A 190 9.23 -10.99 8.95
C HIS A 190 10.12 -11.95 9.75
N ILE A 191 9.78 -13.24 9.73
CA ILE A 191 10.41 -14.25 10.61
C ILE A 191 11.65 -14.92 10.02
N LYS A 192 12.17 -14.45 8.88
CA LYS A 192 13.38 -15.01 8.25
C LYS A 192 14.57 -15.02 9.21
N ASP A 193 14.67 -13.99 10.05
CA ASP A 193 15.73 -13.83 11.04
C ASP A 193 15.35 -14.35 12.43
N GLY A 194 14.11 -14.81 12.60
CA GLY A 194 13.56 -15.28 13.87
C GLY A 194 12.35 -14.47 14.36
N ILE A 195 11.57 -15.10 15.24
CA ILE A 195 10.39 -14.48 15.85
C ILE A 195 10.78 -13.34 16.80
N PRO A 196 11.75 -13.49 17.73
CA PRO A 196 12.19 -12.40 18.58
C PRO A 196 12.66 -11.16 17.80
N GLU A 197 13.42 -11.36 16.73
CA GLU A 197 13.94 -10.31 15.85
C GLU A 197 12.79 -9.57 15.16
N ASN A 198 11.78 -10.30 14.67
CA ASN A 198 10.56 -9.69 14.15
C ASN A 198 9.85 -8.87 15.23
N GLN A 199 9.73 -9.38 16.47
CA GLN A 199 9.05 -8.66 17.54
C GLN A 199 9.76 -7.36 17.92
N VAL A 200 11.08 -7.38 18.04
CA VAL A 200 11.88 -6.16 18.30
C VAL A 200 11.70 -5.16 17.15
N SER A 201 11.79 -5.62 15.90
CA SER A 201 11.58 -4.81 14.70
C SER A 201 10.20 -4.16 14.67
N LYS A 202 9.12 -4.93 14.89
CA LYS A 202 7.74 -4.41 14.93
C LYS A 202 7.51 -3.46 16.10
N SER A 203 8.10 -3.73 17.27
CA SER A 203 8.03 -2.86 18.44
C SER A 203 8.65 -1.49 18.18
N ILE A 204 9.81 -1.45 17.52
CA ILE A 204 10.47 -0.20 17.12
C ILE A 204 9.61 0.58 16.13
N LEU A 205 9.07 -0.08 15.10
CA LEU A 205 8.20 0.58 14.13
C LEU A 205 6.93 1.11 14.80
N ARG A 206 6.32 0.33 15.70
CA ARG A 206 5.10 0.76 16.41
C ARG A 206 5.37 1.94 17.32
N ALA A 207 6.48 1.92 18.07
CA ALA A 207 6.90 3.03 18.91
C ALA A 207 7.16 4.29 18.07
N ALA A 208 7.84 4.16 16.93
CA ALA A 208 8.02 5.28 16.00
C ALA A 208 6.66 5.82 15.52
N CYS A 209 5.74 4.96 15.08
CA CYS A 209 4.41 5.39 14.66
C CYS A 209 3.65 6.15 15.75
N HIS A 210 3.80 5.79 17.03
CA HIS A 210 3.20 6.52 18.14
C HIS A 210 3.71 7.95 18.24
N TYR A 211 5.03 8.16 18.16
CA TYR A 211 5.60 9.51 18.15
C TYR A 211 5.18 10.29 16.91
N LEU A 212 5.20 9.66 15.73
CA LEU A 212 4.79 10.32 14.49
C LEU A 212 3.31 10.77 14.50
N GLU A 213 2.40 9.99 15.07
CA GLU A 213 1.00 10.40 15.24
C GLU A 213 0.84 11.51 16.29
N THR A 214 1.66 11.50 17.34
CA THR A 214 1.57 12.48 18.43
C THR A 214 2.16 13.83 18.03
N ASP A 215 3.27 13.82 17.28
CA ASP A 215 4.06 15.01 16.96
C ASP A 215 3.52 15.78 15.73
N TYR A 216 2.65 15.15 14.92
CA TYR A 216 2.17 15.72 13.66
C TYR A 216 0.64 15.57 13.53
N GLU A 217 -0.07 16.71 13.50
CA GLU A 217 -1.55 16.74 13.50
C GLU A 217 -2.18 16.00 12.31
N GLU A 218 -1.54 16.07 11.13
CA GLU A 218 -2.02 15.45 9.90
C GLU A 218 -1.62 13.98 9.73
N VAL A 219 -0.97 13.39 10.74
CA VAL A 219 -0.59 11.98 10.76
C VAL A 219 -1.55 11.21 11.66
N SER A 220 -2.03 10.06 11.18
CA SER A 220 -2.84 9.13 11.97
C SER A 220 -2.32 7.72 11.85
N TYR A 221 -2.43 6.93 12.93
CA TYR A 221 -2.03 5.53 12.94
C TYR A 221 -3.23 4.60 12.71
N PHE A 222 -3.10 3.71 11.72
CA PHE A 222 -4.02 2.61 11.54
C PHE A 222 -3.44 1.30 12.11
N PRO A 223 -4.13 0.60 13.03
CA PRO A 223 -3.57 -0.56 13.75
C PRO A 223 -3.71 -1.88 12.99
N ALA A 224 -3.19 -1.97 11.74
CA ALA A 224 -3.29 -3.21 10.95
C ALA A 224 -2.54 -4.38 11.58
N TYR A 225 -1.37 -4.11 12.18
CA TYR A 225 -0.57 -5.12 12.86
C TYR A 225 -1.29 -5.69 14.08
N GLU A 226 -1.85 -4.83 14.92
CA GLU A 226 -2.62 -5.23 16.10
C GLU A 226 -3.91 -5.96 15.72
N LEU A 227 -4.62 -5.56 14.65
CA LEU A 227 -5.76 -6.34 14.15
C LEU A 227 -5.36 -7.78 13.80
N MET A 228 -4.20 -7.96 13.16
CA MET A 228 -3.71 -9.29 12.82
C MET A 228 -3.25 -10.09 14.04
N MET A 229 -2.53 -9.45 14.96
CA MET A 229 -1.94 -10.14 16.11
C MET A 229 -2.93 -10.36 17.26
N ASP A 230 -3.88 -9.45 17.47
CA ASP A 230 -4.76 -9.44 18.64
C ASP A 230 -6.20 -9.80 18.32
N ASP A 231 -6.72 -9.41 17.17
CA ASP A 231 -8.10 -9.71 16.78
C ASP A 231 -8.17 -11.03 15.97
N LEU A 232 -7.25 -11.22 15.03
CA LEU A 232 -7.17 -12.35 14.10
C LEU A 232 -6.09 -13.38 14.51
N ARG A 233 -6.07 -13.78 15.79
CA ARG A 233 -5.02 -14.62 16.41
C ARG A 233 -4.80 -16.02 15.80
N ASP A 234 -5.77 -16.55 15.06
CA ASP A 234 -5.78 -17.94 14.59
C ASP A 234 -5.05 -18.12 13.25
N TYR A 235 -4.32 -19.23 13.08
CA TYR A 235 -3.63 -19.59 11.83
C TYR A 235 -4.56 -19.65 10.60
N ARG A 236 -5.86 -19.83 10.80
CA ARG A 236 -6.88 -19.77 9.73
C ARG A 236 -6.92 -18.43 8.99
N PHE A 237 -6.30 -17.38 9.54
CA PHE A 237 -6.20 -16.05 8.95
C PHE A 237 -4.88 -15.82 8.20
N TYR A 238 -4.01 -16.82 8.14
CA TYR A 238 -2.77 -16.77 7.39
C TYR A 238 -2.88 -17.55 6.07
N LYS A 239 -2.05 -17.18 5.10
CA LYS A 239 -1.78 -17.98 3.90
C LYS A 239 -1.01 -19.24 4.29
N SER A 240 -0.81 -20.15 3.34
CA SER A 240 -0.11 -21.42 3.54
C SER A 240 1.33 -21.26 4.05
N ASP A 241 1.94 -20.08 3.89
CA ASP A 241 3.26 -19.75 4.42
C ASP A 241 3.28 -19.39 5.92
N LEU A 242 2.09 -19.28 6.56
CA LEU A 242 1.92 -18.91 7.98
C LEU A 242 2.51 -17.54 8.35
N ILE A 243 2.76 -16.70 7.35
CA ILE A 243 3.45 -15.41 7.45
C ILE A 243 2.54 -14.28 6.97
N HIS A 244 1.93 -14.45 5.81
CA HIS A 244 1.09 -13.43 5.20
C HIS A 244 -0.37 -13.62 5.63
N PRO A 245 -1.12 -12.53 5.88
CA PRO A 245 -2.57 -12.61 6.00
C PRO A 245 -3.19 -13.22 4.73
N ASN A 246 -4.25 -14.00 4.88
CA ASN A 246 -5.07 -14.46 3.76
C ASN A 246 -6.17 -13.46 3.41
N GLU A 247 -6.93 -13.75 2.36
CA GLU A 247 -7.98 -12.85 1.85
C GLU A 247 -9.01 -12.47 2.92
N ILE A 248 -9.43 -13.43 3.77
CA ILE A 248 -10.38 -13.17 4.87
C ILE A 248 -9.81 -12.12 5.84
N ALA A 249 -8.53 -12.25 6.19
CA ALA A 249 -7.86 -11.31 7.08
C ALA A 249 -7.65 -9.94 6.41
N GLU A 250 -7.24 -9.94 5.15
CA GLU A 250 -7.06 -8.72 4.34
C GLU A 250 -8.39 -7.94 4.22
N ASP A 251 -9.50 -8.63 3.95
CA ASP A 251 -10.85 -8.06 3.88
C ASP A 251 -11.30 -7.50 5.23
N TYR A 252 -11.11 -8.25 6.31
CA TYR A 252 -11.47 -7.79 7.65
C TYR A 252 -10.70 -6.53 8.05
N ILE A 253 -9.39 -6.51 7.81
CA ILE A 253 -8.55 -5.34 8.10
C ILE A 253 -8.98 -4.16 7.22
N PHE A 254 -9.28 -4.38 5.94
CA PHE A 254 -9.75 -3.31 5.06
C PHE A 254 -11.16 -2.81 5.42
N GLU A 255 -12.04 -3.65 5.92
CA GLU A 255 -13.35 -3.24 6.47
C GLU A 255 -13.15 -2.29 7.65
N LYS A 256 -12.24 -2.65 8.57
CA LYS A 256 -11.89 -1.82 9.73
C LYS A 256 -11.26 -0.48 9.31
N PHE A 257 -10.39 -0.50 8.29
CA PHE A 257 -9.85 0.70 7.66
C PHE A 257 -10.97 1.58 7.09
N SER A 258 -11.86 0.99 6.30
CA SER A 258 -12.97 1.69 5.65
C SER A 258 -13.89 2.35 6.67
N LYS A 259 -14.25 1.65 7.76
CA LYS A 259 -15.08 2.23 8.84
C LYS A 259 -14.45 3.44 9.52
N SER A 260 -13.14 3.41 9.75
CA SER A 260 -12.43 4.52 10.40
C SER A 260 -12.26 5.72 9.46
N TYR A 261 -11.85 5.47 8.21
CA TYR A 261 -11.39 6.51 7.29
C TYR A 261 -12.39 6.92 6.22
N PHE A 262 -13.38 6.13 5.82
CA PHE A 262 -14.31 6.54 4.75
C PHE A 262 -15.41 7.44 5.31
N SER A 263 -15.80 8.46 4.55
CA SER A 263 -17.02 9.21 4.84
C SER A 263 -18.25 8.29 4.75
N GLU A 264 -19.34 8.67 5.42
CA GLU A 264 -20.59 7.90 5.38
C GLU A 264 -21.09 7.68 3.94
N ASP A 265 -21.03 8.72 3.11
CA ASP A 265 -21.39 8.64 1.68
C ASP A 265 -20.51 7.64 0.92
N LEU A 266 -19.20 7.62 1.20
CA LEU A 266 -18.30 6.66 0.56
C LEU A 266 -18.58 5.24 1.05
N GLN A 267 -18.86 5.04 2.34
CA GLN A 267 -19.25 3.72 2.87
C GLN A 267 -20.52 3.21 2.20
N ALA A 268 -21.55 4.05 2.06
CA ALA A 268 -22.80 3.71 1.38
C ALA A 268 -22.58 3.39 -0.11
N PHE A 269 -21.73 4.18 -0.80
CA PHE A 269 -21.34 3.90 -2.17
C PHE A 269 -20.64 2.54 -2.30
N VAL A 270 -19.65 2.25 -1.44
CA VAL A 270 -18.89 1.01 -1.47
C VAL A 270 -19.78 -0.20 -1.28
N GLN A 271 -20.75 -0.16 -0.36
CA GLN A 271 -21.72 -1.24 -0.17
C GLN A 271 -22.56 -1.48 -1.44
N THR A 272 -22.99 -0.40 -2.10
CA THR A 272 -23.75 -0.48 -3.36
C THR A 272 -22.88 -1.06 -4.48
N TRP A 273 -21.65 -0.57 -4.60
CA TRP A 273 -20.68 -1.02 -5.60
C TRP A 273 -20.30 -2.48 -5.43
N GLN A 274 -20.08 -2.96 -4.20
CA GLN A 274 -19.76 -4.36 -3.94
C GLN A 274 -20.89 -5.31 -4.36
N LYS A 275 -22.16 -4.92 -4.15
CA LYS A 275 -23.31 -5.68 -4.66
C LYS A 275 -23.29 -5.76 -6.19
N LEU A 276 -23.08 -4.63 -6.86
CA LEU A 276 -23.00 -4.59 -8.33
C LEU A 276 -21.83 -5.43 -8.85
N ARG A 277 -20.64 -5.29 -8.28
CA ARG A 277 -19.46 -6.07 -8.64
C ARG A 277 -19.69 -7.57 -8.45
N SER A 278 -20.35 -7.98 -7.36
CA SER A 278 -20.74 -9.38 -7.16
C SER A 278 -21.74 -9.85 -8.22
N SER A 279 -22.71 -9.03 -8.59
CA SER A 279 -23.67 -9.33 -9.65
C SER A 279 -23.02 -9.46 -11.04
N ILE A 280 -22.01 -8.63 -11.36
CA ILE A 280 -21.23 -8.71 -12.60
C ILE A 280 -20.46 -10.05 -12.67
N ASN A 281 -19.87 -10.47 -11.55
CA ASN A 281 -19.08 -11.71 -11.48
C ASN A 281 -19.93 -12.99 -11.40
N HIS A 282 -21.25 -12.88 -11.22
CA HIS A 282 -22.14 -14.03 -11.14
C HIS A 282 -22.19 -14.79 -12.48
N ARG A 283 -21.99 -16.11 -12.42
CA ARG A 283 -22.05 -17.01 -13.58
C ARG A 283 -23.44 -17.68 -13.65
N PRO A 284 -24.29 -17.35 -14.64
CA PRO A 284 -25.62 -17.95 -14.76
C PRO A 284 -25.54 -19.40 -15.24
N PHE A 285 -26.53 -20.23 -14.87
CA PHE A 285 -26.67 -21.59 -15.40
C PHE A 285 -27.16 -21.59 -16.86
N ASN A 286 -28.07 -20.67 -17.21
CA ASN A 286 -28.56 -20.49 -18.58
C ASN A 286 -28.51 -18.99 -18.97
N PRO A 287 -27.45 -18.54 -19.66
CA PRO A 287 -27.30 -17.16 -20.11
C PRO A 287 -28.42 -16.65 -21.01
N GLY A 288 -29.05 -17.52 -21.82
CA GLY A 288 -30.11 -17.14 -22.75
C GLY A 288 -31.52 -17.08 -22.15
N SER A 289 -31.67 -17.42 -20.86
CA SER A 289 -33.00 -17.38 -20.23
C SER A 289 -33.53 -15.94 -20.11
N SER A 290 -34.84 -15.76 -20.32
CA SER A 290 -35.50 -14.45 -20.22
C SER A 290 -35.25 -13.77 -18.87
N ASN A 291 -35.29 -14.54 -17.77
CA ASN A 291 -35.00 -14.05 -16.42
C ASN A 291 -33.57 -13.52 -16.29
N HIS A 292 -32.58 -14.22 -16.89
CA HIS A 292 -31.20 -13.75 -16.85
C HIS A 292 -31.00 -12.49 -17.70
N GLN A 293 -31.59 -12.44 -18.89
CA GLN A 293 -31.54 -11.26 -19.76
C GLN A 293 -32.21 -10.04 -19.10
N GLN A 294 -33.33 -10.22 -18.38
CA GLN A 294 -33.94 -9.16 -17.59
C GLN A 294 -33.04 -8.72 -16.43
N PHE A 295 -32.38 -9.66 -15.75
CA PHE A 295 -31.38 -9.34 -14.72
C PHE A 295 -30.21 -8.51 -15.28
N LEU A 296 -29.67 -8.86 -16.46
CA LEU A 296 -28.59 -8.09 -17.11
C LEU A 296 -29.03 -6.68 -17.49
N ASN A 297 -30.26 -6.50 -18.00
CA ASN A 297 -30.81 -5.18 -18.28
C ASN A 297 -30.92 -4.32 -17.01
N ASN A 298 -31.41 -4.89 -15.90
CA ASN A 298 -31.47 -4.20 -14.61
C ASN A 298 -30.07 -3.82 -14.10
N LEU A 299 -29.09 -4.72 -14.27
CA LEU A 299 -27.70 -4.48 -13.90
C LEU A 299 -27.08 -3.37 -14.74
N LEU A 300 -27.36 -3.33 -16.05
CA LEU A 300 -26.92 -2.26 -16.95
C LEU A 300 -27.48 -0.91 -16.52
N SER A 301 -28.79 -0.81 -16.25
CA SER A 301 -29.39 0.44 -15.75
C SER A 301 -28.79 0.88 -14.41
N ALA A 302 -28.48 -0.06 -13.52
CA ALA A 302 -27.82 0.27 -12.25
C ALA A 302 -26.39 0.81 -12.45
N LEU A 303 -25.64 0.27 -13.42
CA LEU A 303 -24.31 0.78 -13.79
C LEU A 303 -24.40 2.17 -14.43
N GLU A 304 -25.35 2.39 -15.33
CA GLU A 304 -25.59 3.70 -15.95
C GLU A 304 -25.91 4.77 -14.91
N ASN A 305 -26.68 4.45 -13.88
CA ASN A 305 -27.00 5.38 -12.78
C ASN A 305 -25.76 5.83 -11.99
N ILE A 306 -24.77 4.95 -11.79
CA ILE A 306 -23.54 5.28 -11.03
C ILE A 306 -22.42 5.86 -11.91
N SER A 307 -22.55 5.79 -13.24
CA SER A 307 -21.56 6.28 -14.20
C SER A 307 -21.26 7.78 -14.09
N SER A 308 -22.20 8.55 -13.53
CA SER A 308 -22.01 9.97 -13.21
C SER A 308 -21.03 10.21 -12.06
N LYS A 309 -20.81 9.22 -11.20
CA LYS A 309 -19.96 9.31 -10.00
C LYS A 309 -18.58 8.68 -10.20
N VAL A 310 -18.52 7.58 -10.95
CA VAL A 310 -17.30 6.79 -11.16
C VAL A 310 -17.25 6.23 -12.57
N ASP A 311 -16.05 5.96 -13.08
CA ASP A 311 -15.88 5.25 -14.35
C ASP A 311 -16.28 3.77 -14.21
N VAL A 312 -17.34 3.40 -14.92
CA VAL A 312 -17.84 2.03 -15.06
C VAL A 312 -17.97 1.61 -16.53
N PHE A 313 -17.25 2.28 -17.43
CA PHE A 313 -17.34 2.04 -18.87
C PHE A 313 -17.06 0.57 -19.21
N ARG A 314 -16.01 -0.01 -18.61
CA ARG A 314 -15.62 -1.41 -18.86
C ARG A 314 -16.70 -2.38 -18.42
N GLU A 315 -17.26 -2.17 -17.23
CA GLU A 315 -18.34 -3.01 -16.71
C GLU A 315 -19.61 -2.90 -17.54
N ILE A 316 -19.94 -1.71 -18.04
CA ILE A 316 -21.05 -1.51 -18.97
C ILE A 316 -20.84 -2.29 -20.27
N GLN A 317 -19.64 -2.24 -20.86
CA GLN A 317 -19.34 -3.01 -22.08
C GLN A 317 -19.44 -4.52 -21.81
N GLU A 318 -18.87 -4.99 -20.70
CA GLU A 318 -18.94 -6.41 -20.32
C GLU A 318 -20.38 -6.92 -20.17
N ILE A 319 -21.29 -6.12 -19.60
CA ILE A 319 -22.71 -6.51 -19.51
C ILE A 319 -23.39 -6.45 -20.87
N LYS A 320 -23.08 -5.47 -21.72
CA LYS A 320 -23.63 -5.39 -23.09
C LYS A 320 -23.23 -6.60 -23.93
N ASP A 321 -22.00 -7.08 -23.80
CA ASP A 321 -21.52 -8.27 -24.52
C ASP A 321 -22.23 -9.57 -24.10
N ARG A 322 -22.90 -9.59 -22.94
CA ARG A 322 -23.65 -10.74 -22.42
C ARG A 322 -25.15 -10.70 -22.77
N LEU A 323 -25.65 -9.57 -23.29
CA LEU A 323 -27.02 -9.45 -23.75
C LEU A 323 -27.18 -10.15 -25.11
N ILE A 324 -28.32 -10.82 -25.31
CA ILE A 324 -28.61 -11.63 -26.52
C ILE A 324 -29.86 -11.11 -27.23
#